data_AF-A0AAW8L461-F1
#
_entry.id   AF-A0AAW8L461-F1
#
_cell.length_a   1.000
_cell.length_b   1.000
_cell.length_c   1.000
_cell.angle_alpha   90.00
_cell.angle_beta   90.00
_cell.angle_gamma   90.00
#
_symmetry.space_group_name_H-M   'P 1'
#
loop_
_entity.id
_entity.type
_entity.pdbx_description
1 polymer ?
#
loop_
_entity_poly.entity_id
_entity_poly.type
_entity_poly.pdbx_seq_one_letter_code
_entity_poly.pdbx_strand_id
1 'polypeptide(L)'
;PWFNEDEPICWWSPEPRCVIYPQNYKPSKSLLRNMKKHGYAITVNHAFEQVIRSCSLPRSYADETWISEDIIQGYCEMFNAGY
;
A
#
# COMPACT_ATOMS: atom_id res chain seq x y z
N PRO A 1 11.78 2.41 3.46
CA PRO A 1 12.88 1.68 2.77
C PRO A 1 12.28 0.90 1.60
N TRP A 2 13.06 0.58 0.58
CA TRP A 2 12.58 -0.18 -0.58
C TRP A 2 13.73 -1.03 -1.14
N PHE A 3 13.65 -2.34 -0.97
CA PHE A 3 14.68 -3.32 -1.32
C PHE A 3 14.04 -4.71 -1.41
N ASN A 4 14.62 -5.62 -2.18
CA ASN A 4 14.18 -7.03 -2.24
C ASN A 4 14.76 -7.84 -1.07
N GLU A 5 14.20 -9.01 -0.76
CA GLU A 5 14.56 -9.82 0.42
C GLU A 5 16.06 -10.15 0.52
N ASP A 6 16.71 -10.43 -0.61
CA ASP A 6 18.15 -10.75 -0.67
C ASP A 6 19.05 -9.52 -0.92
N GLU A 7 18.49 -8.32 -0.89
CA GLU A 7 19.24 -7.07 -1.09
C GLU A 7 19.55 -6.38 0.25
N PRO A 8 20.67 -5.64 0.35
CA PRO A 8 20.90 -4.78 1.51
C PRO A 8 19.80 -3.71 1.63
N ILE A 9 19.55 -3.26 2.86
CA ILE A 9 18.56 -2.20 3.12
C ILE A 9 18.91 -0.95 2.31
N CYS A 10 18.02 -0.57 1.40
CA CYS A 10 18.14 0.63 0.59
C CYS A 10 17.18 1.74 1.06
N TRP A 11 17.73 2.95 1.20
CA TRP A 11 17.00 4.18 1.54
C TRP A 11 16.98 5.14 0.34
N TRP A 12 15.80 5.67 0.04
CA TRP A 12 15.57 6.43 -1.20
C TRP A 12 15.01 7.82 -0.93
N SER A 13 15.54 8.80 -1.66
CA SER A 13 15.03 10.18 -1.70
C SER A 13 14.99 10.69 -3.15
N PRO A 14 14.01 10.24 -3.96
CA PRO A 14 13.94 10.59 -5.37
C PRO A 14 13.67 12.08 -5.60
N GLU A 15 14.33 12.62 -6.61
CA GLU A 15 14.14 13.98 -7.13
C GLU A 15 13.83 13.90 -8.63
N PRO A 16 12.65 14.37 -9.10
CA PRO A 16 11.54 14.94 -8.32
C PRO A 16 10.73 13.89 -7.53
N ARG A 17 10.05 14.33 -6.46
CA ARG A 17 9.14 13.46 -5.69
C ARG A 17 7.76 13.42 -6.32
N CYS A 18 7.24 12.20 -6.56
CA CYS A 18 5.85 12.01 -6.95
C CYS A 18 4.92 12.30 -5.76
N VAL A 19 3.97 13.23 -5.93
CA VAL A 19 2.97 13.59 -4.92
C VAL A 19 1.57 13.65 -5.54
N ILE A 20 0.56 13.29 -4.76
CA ILE A 20 -0.86 13.39 -5.15
C ILE A 20 -1.53 14.39 -4.20
N TYR A 21 -2.16 15.41 -4.76
CA TYR A 21 -2.94 16.41 -4.01
C TYR A 21 -4.40 15.95 -3.92
N PRO A 22 -4.91 15.55 -2.74
CA PRO A 22 -6.26 14.99 -2.61
C PRO A 22 -7.35 15.94 -3.12
N GLN A 23 -7.19 17.25 -2.92
CA GLN A 23 -8.12 18.27 -3.38
C GLN A 23 -8.23 18.38 -4.91
N ASN A 24 -7.23 17.87 -5.64
CA ASN A 24 -7.21 17.88 -7.10
C ASN A 24 -7.75 16.57 -7.69
N TYR A 25 -7.96 15.53 -6.87
CA TYR A 25 -8.44 14.25 -7.34
C TYR A 25 -9.90 14.35 -7.78
N LYS A 26 -10.16 13.94 -9.03
CA LYS A 26 -11.51 13.86 -9.61
C LYS A 26 -11.80 12.41 -9.99
N PRO A 27 -12.66 11.68 -9.25
CA PRO A 27 -12.96 10.29 -9.57
C PRO A 27 -13.67 10.18 -10.92
N SER A 28 -13.38 9.12 -11.66
CA SER A 28 -14.07 8.86 -12.92
C SER A 28 -15.56 8.55 -12.69
N LYS A 29 -16.41 8.88 -13.66
CA LYS A 29 -17.85 8.56 -13.60
C LYS A 29 -18.10 7.06 -13.43
N SER A 30 -17.25 6.20 -14.01
CA SER A 30 -17.33 4.75 -13.88
C SER A 30 -17.01 4.27 -12.47
N LEU A 31 -16.00 4.85 -11.81
CA LEU A 31 -15.67 4.53 -10.42
C LEU A 31 -16.82 4.88 -9.48
N LEU A 32 -17.39 6.09 -9.61
CA LEU A 32 -18.53 6.52 -8.80
C LEU A 32 -19.75 5.60 -8.98
N ARG A 33 -20.03 5.17 -10.21
CA ARG A 33 -21.11 4.22 -10.50
C ARG A 33 -20.84 2.86 -9.88
N ASN A 34 -19.60 2.36 -9.98
CA ASN A 34 -19.20 1.08 -9.41
C ASN A 34 -19.34 1.08 -7.88
N MET A 35 -18.84 2.12 -7.21
CA MET A 35 -18.93 2.27 -5.76
C MET A 35 -20.38 2.23 -5.26
N LYS A 36 -21.30 2.95 -5.94
CA LYS A 36 -22.73 2.97 -5.60
C LYS A 36 -23.41 1.62 -5.83
N LYS A 37 -22.96 0.84 -6.80
CA LYS A 37 -23.57 -0.45 -7.17
C LYS A 37 -23.22 -1.56 -6.17
N HIS A 38 -21.99 -1.59 -5.68
CA HIS A 38 -21.46 -2.75 -4.95
C HIS A 38 -21.45 -2.59 -3.43
N GLY A 39 -21.90 -1.44 -2.90
CA GLY A 39 -22.17 -1.29 -1.46
C GLY A 39 -20.94 -1.51 -0.57
N TYR A 40 -19.76 -1.11 -1.03
CA TYR A 40 -18.52 -1.29 -0.27
C TYR A 40 -18.58 -0.57 1.09
N ALA A 41 -18.11 -1.25 2.14
CA ALA A 41 -17.78 -0.63 3.42
C ALA A 41 -16.30 -0.24 3.41
N ILE A 42 -16.00 1.01 3.78
CA ILE A 42 -14.63 1.50 3.91
C ILE A 42 -14.37 1.78 5.38
N THR A 43 -13.37 1.11 5.93
CA THR A 43 -12.92 1.26 7.31
C THR A 43 -11.48 1.75 7.34
N VAL A 44 -11.10 2.43 8.41
CA VAL A 44 -9.71 2.88 8.63
C VAL A 44 -9.12 2.05 9.77
N ASN A 45 -7.89 1.57 9.60
CA ASN A 45 -7.10 0.85 10.62
C ASN A 45 -7.77 -0.41 11.20
N HIS A 46 -8.77 -0.98 10.52
CA HIS A 46 -9.52 -2.13 11.03
C HIS A 46 -8.74 -3.44 10.98
N ALA A 47 -7.87 -3.60 9.99
CA ALA A 47 -7.15 -4.86 9.75
C ALA A 47 -5.80 -4.62 9.03
N PHE A 48 -4.90 -3.84 9.66
CA PHE A 48 -3.64 -3.39 9.04
C PHE A 48 -2.79 -4.54 8.50
N GLU A 49 -2.53 -5.56 9.33
CA GLU A 49 -1.71 -6.72 8.92
C GLU A 49 -2.32 -7.46 7.72
N GLN A 50 -3.65 -7.64 7.69
CA GLN A 50 -4.32 -8.29 6.58
C GLN A 50 -4.18 -7.49 5.28
N VAL A 51 -4.22 -6.16 5.36
CA VAL A 51 -4.05 -5.26 4.21
C VAL A 51 -2.62 -5.36 3.67
N ILE A 52 -1.59 -5.22 4.52
CA ILE A 52 -0.19 -5.25 4.05
C ILE A 52 0.21 -6.63 3.51
N ARG A 53 -0.27 -7.72 4.13
CA ARG A 53 -0.07 -9.09 3.60
C ARG A 53 -0.79 -9.31 2.26
N SER A 54 -1.97 -8.73 2.09
CA SER A 54 -2.64 -8.76 0.78
C SER A 54 -1.88 -7.94 -0.28
N CYS A 55 -1.14 -6.91 0.15
CA CYS A 55 -0.28 -6.13 -0.74
C CYS A 55 1.00 -6.86 -1.16
N SER A 56 1.50 -7.81 -0.37
CA SER A 56 2.70 -8.59 -0.69
C SER A 56 2.46 -9.75 -1.66
N LEU A 57 1.18 -10.11 -1.90
CA LEU A 57 0.83 -11.19 -2.83
C LEU A 57 1.30 -10.90 -4.27
N PRO A 58 1.60 -11.96 -5.05
CA PRO A 58 2.01 -11.84 -6.45
C PRO A 58 1.02 -11.03 -7.29
N ARG A 59 1.54 -10.34 -8.31
CA ARG A 59 0.78 -9.54 -9.26
C ARG A 59 0.73 -10.25 -10.60
N SER A 60 -0.22 -9.88 -11.45
CA SER A 60 -0.32 -10.44 -12.81
C SER A 60 0.93 -10.22 -13.68
N TYR A 61 1.82 -9.31 -13.27
CA TYR A 61 3.03 -8.92 -13.99
C TYR A 61 4.32 -9.23 -13.21
N ALA A 62 4.23 -9.79 -11.99
CA ALA A 62 5.39 -10.06 -11.15
C ALA A 62 5.06 -11.16 -10.12
N ASP A 63 5.90 -12.18 -10.05
CA ASP A 63 5.72 -13.30 -9.12
C ASP A 63 6.07 -12.92 -7.67
N GLU A 64 6.81 -11.82 -7.48
CA GLU A 64 7.28 -11.36 -6.18
C GLU A 64 7.07 -9.84 -6.01
N THR A 65 7.14 -9.38 -4.77
CA THR A 65 7.12 -7.96 -4.41
C THR A 65 8.24 -7.65 -3.42
N TRP A 66 8.62 -6.39 -3.30
CA TRP A 66 9.59 -5.92 -2.30
C TRP A 66 9.08 -6.02 -0.84
N ILE A 67 7.82 -6.42 -0.63
CA ILE A 67 7.18 -6.47 0.69
C ILE A 67 7.47 -7.85 1.31
N SER A 68 8.71 -8.02 1.80
CA SER A 68 9.14 -9.21 2.54
C SER A 68 8.52 -9.28 3.94
N GLU A 69 8.72 -10.41 4.65
CA GLU A 69 8.22 -10.56 6.02
C GLU A 69 8.81 -9.52 6.98
N ASP A 70 10.10 -9.16 6.81
CA ASP A 70 10.75 -8.10 7.61
C ASP A 70 10.09 -6.74 7.41
N ILE A 71 9.70 -6.41 6.16
CA ILE A 71 8.94 -5.19 5.86
C ILE A 71 7.56 -5.26 6.53
N ILE A 72 6.86 -6.39 6.43
CA ILE A 72 5.54 -6.57 7.05
C ILE A 72 5.62 -6.36 8.56
N GLN A 73 6.58 -7.00 9.22
CA GLN A 73 6.77 -6.88 10.66
C GLN A 73 7.10 -5.45 11.08
N GLY A 74 8.07 -4.80 10.41
CA GLY A 74 8.46 -3.43 10.74
C GLY A 74 7.29 -2.43 10.62
N TYR A 75 6.47 -2.55 9.58
CA TYR A 75 5.29 -1.70 9.42
C TYR A 75 4.16 -2.06 10.40
N CYS A 76 3.99 -3.32 10.80
CA CYS A 76 3.05 -3.71 11.85
C CYS A 76 3.47 -3.17 13.22
N GLU A 77 4.77 -3.18 13.54
CA GLU A 77 5.31 -2.56 14.75
C GLU A 77 5.07 -1.04 14.77
N MET A 78 5.29 -0.36 13.64
CA MET A 78 4.96 1.06 13.50
C MET A 78 3.46 1.34 13.71
N PHE A 79 2.59 0.52 13.12
CA PHE A 79 1.14 0.62 13.32
C PHE A 79 0.74 0.47 14.79
N ASN A 80 1.31 -0.55 15.48
CA ASN A 80 1.06 -0.78 16.90
C ASN A 80 1.58 0.37 17.79
N ALA A 81 2.64 1.07 17.35
CA ALA A 81 3.16 2.25 18.01
C ALA A 81 2.39 3.54 17.68
N GLY A 82 1.40 3.50 16.78
CA GLY A 82 0.52 4.62 16.46
C GLY A 82 1.04 5.58 15.39
N TYR A 83 1.98 5.14 14.55
CA TYR A 83 2.49 5.89 13.40
C TYR A 83 1.70 5.62 12.11
#